data_AF-A0A7W0DF93-F1
#
_entry.id   AF-A0A7W0DF93-F1
#
_cell.length_a   1.000
_cell.length_b   1.000
_cell.length_c   1.000
_cell.angle_alpha   90.00
_cell.angle_beta   90.00
_cell.angle_gamma   90.00
#
_symmetry.space_group_name_H-M   'P 1'
#
loop_
_entity.id
_entity.type
_entity.pdbx_description
1 polymer ?
#
loop_
_entity_poly.entity_id
_entity_poly.type
_entity_poly.pdbx_seq_one_letter_code
_entity_poly.pdbx_strand_id
1 'polypeptide(L)'
;MKVDLGCGEHKHRHFFGIDRVGGPEVDMVCDINDGIPLPNHSVEFVMASRSLPYVNDLLAVMSELYRICVHKAIVCILSPYAHHFRHMSNPHLKQKFDEYTPRYFTNHFQQPPGSPLSPNVPSYTGSSVPFDFRLLKMEFFYESPFSPPLYDQDELDLLLQLQPNVVSEIMYQFVVVKKELSADEWLWMCNQQYREPQWAEALRQPAPTIVVESAAPETPMPFNPPAPDFYVHKPVKSTKTIPRSPKKKPL
;
A
#
# COMPACT_ATOMS: atom_id res chain seq x y z
N MET A 1 -14.38 -17.33 -9.69
CA MET A 1 -12.95 -17.67 -9.46
C MET A 1 -12.34 -16.72 -8.42
N LYS A 2 -11.23 -17.09 -7.77
CA LYS A 2 -10.55 -16.26 -6.77
C LYS A 2 -9.15 -15.90 -7.26
N VAL A 3 -8.75 -14.64 -7.14
CA VAL A 3 -7.46 -14.14 -7.66
C VAL A 3 -6.62 -13.52 -6.56
N ASP A 4 -5.32 -13.78 -6.59
CA ASP A 4 -4.33 -13.20 -5.70
C ASP A 4 -3.41 -12.28 -6.50
N LEU A 5 -3.54 -10.97 -6.27
CA LEU A 5 -2.87 -9.92 -7.04
C LEU A 5 -1.57 -9.52 -6.40
N GLY A 6 -0.49 -9.60 -7.16
CA GLY A 6 0.87 -9.45 -6.66
C GLY A 6 1.25 -10.58 -5.72
N CYS A 7 0.94 -11.83 -6.10
CA CYS A 7 1.13 -13.00 -5.24
C CYS A 7 2.60 -13.29 -4.89
N GLY A 8 3.54 -12.79 -5.70
CA GLY A 8 4.98 -13.02 -5.52
C GLY A 8 5.31 -14.50 -5.33
N GLU A 9 6.12 -14.79 -4.31
CA GLU A 9 6.53 -16.15 -3.96
C GLU A 9 5.56 -16.85 -2.99
N HIS A 10 4.50 -16.17 -2.56
CA HIS A 10 3.62 -16.62 -1.48
C HIS A 10 2.14 -16.51 -1.86
N LYS A 11 1.76 -17.18 -2.95
CA LYS A 11 0.37 -17.26 -3.40
C LYS A 11 -0.53 -17.87 -2.32
N HIS A 12 -1.68 -17.24 -2.11
CA HIS A 12 -2.70 -17.75 -1.20
C HIS A 12 -3.31 -19.05 -1.73
N ARG A 13 -3.44 -20.04 -0.84
CA ARG A 13 -3.97 -21.36 -1.21
C ARG A 13 -5.39 -21.25 -1.80
N HIS A 14 -5.62 -21.92 -2.94
CA HIS A 14 -6.88 -21.90 -3.70
C HIS A 14 -7.19 -20.58 -4.43
N PHE A 15 -6.19 -19.71 -4.60
CA PHE A 15 -6.28 -18.54 -5.45
C PHE A 15 -5.51 -18.76 -6.76
N PHE A 16 -5.93 -18.06 -7.80
CA PHE A 16 -5.21 -17.92 -9.05
C PHE A 16 -4.26 -16.71 -8.93
N GLY A 17 -2.96 -16.96 -8.91
CA GLY A 17 -1.93 -15.96 -8.66
C GLY A 17 -1.57 -15.17 -9.90
N ILE A 18 -1.58 -13.84 -9.77
CA ILE A 18 -1.23 -12.88 -10.81
C ILE A 18 -0.08 -12.02 -10.29
N ASP A 19 1.03 -11.96 -11.02
CA ASP A 19 2.15 -11.07 -10.68
C ASP A 19 2.82 -10.55 -11.95
N ARG A 20 3.46 -9.38 -11.89
CA ARG A 20 4.23 -8.82 -13.02
C ARG A 20 5.54 -9.57 -13.26
N VAL A 21 6.06 -10.25 -12.23
CA VAL A 21 7.27 -11.08 -12.32
C VAL A 21 6.85 -12.55 -12.24
N GLY A 22 7.34 -13.37 -13.16
CA GLY A 22 7.11 -14.81 -13.11
C GLY A 22 7.80 -15.46 -11.91
N GLY A 23 7.19 -16.53 -11.39
CA GLY A 23 7.73 -17.32 -10.28
C GLY A 23 7.00 -18.66 -10.16
N PRO A 24 7.47 -19.58 -9.30
CA PRO A 24 6.90 -20.93 -9.18
C PRO A 24 5.42 -20.95 -8.81
N GLU A 25 4.99 -19.97 -8.00
CA GLU A 25 3.61 -19.84 -7.52
C GLU A 25 2.72 -18.98 -8.44
N VAL A 26 3.28 -18.33 -9.47
CA VAL A 26 2.54 -17.38 -10.32
C VAL A 26 1.84 -18.14 -11.44
N ASP A 27 0.50 -18.10 -11.47
CA ASP A 27 -0.30 -18.78 -12.51
C ASP A 27 -0.39 -17.95 -13.80
N MET A 28 -0.30 -16.62 -13.69
CA MET A 28 -0.32 -15.70 -14.81
C MET A 28 0.62 -14.51 -14.60
N VAL A 29 1.58 -14.36 -15.52
CA VAL A 29 2.45 -13.19 -15.54
C VAL A 29 1.71 -12.04 -16.22
N CYS A 30 1.42 -10.99 -15.47
CA CYS A 30 0.64 -9.83 -15.91
C CYS A 30 1.00 -8.60 -15.08
N ASP A 31 1.35 -7.49 -15.73
CA ASP A 31 1.40 -6.19 -15.06
C ASP A 31 -0.01 -5.62 -14.95
N ILE A 32 -0.54 -5.52 -13.74
CA ILE A 32 -1.90 -5.02 -13.50
C ILE A 32 -2.07 -3.54 -13.88
N ASN A 33 -0.99 -2.79 -14.08
CA ASN A 33 -1.05 -1.42 -14.61
C ASN A 33 -1.52 -1.37 -16.07
N ASP A 34 -1.31 -2.46 -16.82
CA ASP A 34 -1.66 -2.55 -18.24
C ASP A 34 -3.05 -3.20 -18.46
N GLY A 35 -3.75 -3.54 -17.36
CA GLY A 35 -5.01 -4.28 -17.36
C GLY A 35 -4.82 -5.75 -16.95
N ILE A 36 -5.94 -6.43 -16.74
CA ILE A 36 -5.97 -7.83 -16.28
C ILE A 36 -6.69 -8.65 -17.36
N PRO A 37 -6.03 -9.60 -18.04
CA PRO A 37 -6.60 -10.34 -19.17
C PRO A 37 -7.58 -11.45 -18.72
N LEU A 38 -8.45 -11.13 -17.77
CA LEU A 38 -9.56 -11.96 -17.33
C LEU A 38 -10.88 -11.44 -17.90
N PRO A 39 -11.86 -12.34 -18.16
CA PRO A 39 -13.19 -11.93 -18.62
C PRO A 39 -13.90 -11.03 -17.61
N ASN A 40 -14.83 -10.20 -18.10
CA ASN A 40 -15.74 -9.45 -17.25
C ASN A 40 -16.52 -10.41 -16.33
N HIS A 41 -16.77 -10.00 -15.09
CA HIS A 41 -17.62 -10.75 -14.15
C HIS A 41 -17.22 -12.23 -13.97
N SER A 42 -15.92 -12.50 -13.88
CA SER A 42 -15.37 -13.85 -13.68
C SER A 42 -14.84 -14.08 -12.26
N VAL A 43 -14.55 -12.99 -11.52
CA VAL A 43 -13.88 -13.03 -10.22
C VAL A 43 -14.87 -12.79 -9.07
N GLU A 44 -14.89 -13.70 -8.09
CA GLU A 44 -15.74 -13.63 -6.89
C GLU A 44 -14.97 -13.14 -5.65
N PHE A 45 -13.64 -13.24 -5.68
CA PHE A 45 -12.79 -12.82 -4.59
C PHE A 45 -11.45 -12.33 -5.13
N VAL A 46 -11.04 -11.13 -4.70
CA VAL A 46 -9.71 -10.57 -4.95
C VAL A 46 -8.98 -10.48 -3.61
N MET A 47 -7.82 -11.12 -3.53
CA MET A 47 -6.82 -10.87 -2.50
C MET A 47 -5.77 -9.92 -3.09
N ALA A 48 -5.53 -8.78 -2.46
CA ALA A 48 -4.53 -7.81 -2.89
C ALA A 48 -3.68 -7.41 -1.68
N SER A 49 -2.74 -8.28 -1.33
CA SER A 49 -1.92 -8.10 -0.14
C SER A 49 -0.58 -7.44 -0.47
N ARG A 50 -0.43 -6.17 -0.07
CA ARG A 50 0.74 -5.31 -0.27
C ARG A 50 1.12 -5.06 -1.74
N SER A 51 0.21 -5.31 -2.67
CA SER A 51 0.45 -5.15 -4.11
C SER A 51 -0.03 -3.80 -4.67
N LEU A 52 -1.23 -3.34 -4.29
CA LEU A 52 -1.81 -2.08 -4.77
C LEU A 52 -0.97 -0.82 -4.50
N PRO A 53 -0.18 -0.70 -3.41
CA PRO A 53 0.70 0.46 -3.21
C PRO A 53 1.69 0.73 -4.33
N TYR A 54 2.04 -0.28 -5.13
CA TYR A 54 3.06 -0.18 -6.18
C TYR A 54 2.51 0.26 -7.56
N VAL A 55 1.18 0.34 -7.71
CA VAL A 55 0.55 0.68 -8.99
C VAL A 55 0.72 2.17 -9.33
N ASN A 56 0.72 2.49 -10.61
CA ASN A 56 0.90 3.85 -11.12
C ASN A 56 -0.39 4.67 -10.95
N ASP A 57 -1.54 4.07 -11.29
CA ASP A 57 -2.86 4.70 -11.21
C ASP A 57 -3.81 3.77 -10.46
N LEU A 58 -4.10 4.12 -9.21
CA LEU A 58 -4.95 3.32 -8.35
C LEU A 58 -6.40 3.28 -8.86
N LEU A 59 -6.93 4.39 -9.37
CA LEU A 59 -8.33 4.43 -9.82
C LEU A 59 -8.52 3.63 -11.11
N ALA A 60 -7.55 3.65 -12.02
CA ALA A 60 -7.56 2.80 -13.21
C ALA A 60 -7.53 1.31 -12.82
N VAL A 61 -6.65 0.92 -11.89
CA VAL A 61 -6.59 -0.47 -11.40
C VAL A 61 -7.87 -0.87 -10.69
N MET A 62 -8.43 -0.02 -9.83
CA MET A 62 -9.71 -0.30 -9.16
C MET A 62 -10.87 -0.42 -10.17
N SER A 63 -10.88 0.37 -11.24
CA SER A 63 -11.84 0.22 -12.34
C SER A 63 -11.68 -1.14 -13.04
N GLU A 64 -10.46 -1.60 -13.22
CA GLU A 64 -10.17 -2.90 -13.81
C GLU A 64 -10.59 -4.06 -12.89
N LEU A 65 -10.34 -3.95 -11.57
CA LEU A 65 -10.87 -4.89 -10.58
C LEU A 65 -12.39 -4.93 -10.61
N TYR A 66 -13.02 -3.77 -10.72
CA TYR A 66 -14.47 -3.69 -10.86
C TYR A 66 -14.93 -4.42 -12.13
N ARG A 67 -14.26 -4.26 -13.27
CA ARG A 67 -14.62 -4.93 -14.53
C ARG A 67 -14.63 -6.47 -14.40
N ILE A 68 -13.56 -7.04 -13.84
CA ILE A 68 -13.40 -8.51 -13.73
C ILE A 68 -14.27 -9.12 -12.62
N CYS A 69 -14.61 -8.34 -11.58
CA CYS A 69 -15.41 -8.83 -10.47
C CYS A 69 -16.89 -9.05 -10.84
N VAL A 70 -17.49 -10.09 -10.26
CA VAL A 70 -18.95 -10.26 -10.24
C VAL A 70 -19.58 -9.27 -9.25
N HIS A 71 -20.90 -9.09 -9.36
CA HIS A 71 -21.64 -8.42 -8.29
C HIS A 71 -21.52 -9.23 -6.99
N LYS A 72 -21.30 -8.52 -5.87
CA LYS A 72 -21.06 -9.07 -4.54
C LYS A 72 -19.74 -9.84 -4.40
N ALA A 73 -18.81 -9.68 -5.34
CA ALA A 73 -17.45 -10.14 -5.16
C ALA A 73 -16.81 -9.41 -3.96
N ILE A 74 -15.90 -10.09 -3.27
CA ILE A 74 -15.18 -9.54 -2.12
C ILE A 74 -13.78 -9.14 -2.56
N VAL A 75 -13.34 -7.95 -2.13
CA VAL A 75 -11.98 -7.47 -2.37
C VAL A 75 -11.33 -7.22 -1.02
N CYS A 76 -10.33 -8.03 -0.68
CA CYS A 76 -9.53 -7.86 0.52
C CYS A 76 -8.20 -7.18 0.14
N ILE A 77 -7.97 -6.00 0.70
CA ILE A 77 -6.75 -5.22 0.49
C ILE A 77 -6.03 -5.13 1.82
N LEU A 78 -4.79 -5.57 1.88
CA LEU A 78 -3.88 -5.29 2.99
C LEU A 78 -2.78 -4.39 2.46
N SER A 79 -2.50 -3.28 3.14
CA SER A 79 -1.54 -2.29 2.68
C SER A 79 -0.69 -1.76 3.83
N PRO A 80 0.60 -1.44 3.59
CA PRO A 80 1.34 -0.46 4.37
C PRO A 80 0.50 0.77 4.72
N TYR A 81 0.45 1.13 6.01
CA TYR A 81 -0.31 2.27 6.48
C TYR A 81 0.41 3.59 6.18
N ALA A 82 -0.32 4.59 5.69
CA ALA A 82 0.25 5.83 5.17
C ALA A 82 0.99 6.66 6.24
N HIS A 83 0.54 6.62 7.49
CA HIS A 83 1.12 7.39 8.60
C HIS A 83 2.33 6.70 9.26
N HIS A 84 2.85 5.63 8.67
CA HIS A 84 4.10 5.02 9.14
C HIS A 84 5.30 5.55 8.35
N PHE A 85 6.31 6.11 9.03
CA PHE A 85 7.47 6.74 8.41
C PHE A 85 8.29 5.82 7.51
N ARG A 86 8.50 4.55 7.90
CA ARG A 86 9.15 3.54 7.05
C ARG A 86 8.46 3.38 5.68
N HIS A 87 7.13 3.47 5.65
CA HIS A 87 6.34 3.34 4.44
C HIS A 87 6.28 4.65 3.66
N MET A 88 6.12 5.77 4.37
CA MET A 88 6.16 7.11 3.79
C MET A 88 7.48 7.39 3.07
N SER A 89 8.60 6.96 3.65
CA SER A 89 9.96 7.16 3.11
C SER A 89 10.32 6.19 1.99
N ASN A 90 9.52 5.15 1.74
CA ASN A 90 9.80 4.18 0.68
C ASN A 90 9.36 4.74 -0.69
N PRO A 91 10.30 5.03 -1.61
CA PRO A 91 9.99 5.64 -2.91
C PRO A 91 9.24 4.70 -3.86
N HIS A 92 9.18 3.40 -3.57
CA HIS A 92 8.47 2.43 -4.40
C HIS A 92 6.96 2.36 -4.09
N LEU A 93 6.53 2.85 -2.92
CA LEU A 93 5.11 2.90 -2.54
C LEU A 93 4.48 4.19 -3.09
N LYS A 94 3.92 4.10 -4.29
CA LYS A 94 3.33 5.20 -5.05
C LYS A 94 1.97 5.61 -4.50
N GLN A 95 1.17 4.64 -4.07
CA GLN A 95 -0.18 4.87 -3.52
C GLN A 95 -0.14 4.77 -1.99
N LYS A 96 -0.96 5.60 -1.33
CA LYS A 96 -1.07 5.67 0.13
C LYS A 96 -2.43 5.13 0.56
N PHE A 97 -2.45 4.38 1.65
CA PHE A 97 -3.65 3.75 2.19
C PHE A 97 -3.80 4.10 3.67
N ASP A 98 -4.98 4.59 4.02
CA ASP A 98 -5.38 5.05 5.34
C ASP A 98 -6.90 5.01 5.53
N GLU A 99 -7.38 5.41 6.70
CA GLU A 99 -8.80 5.46 7.04
C GLU A 99 -9.66 6.31 6.09
N TYR A 100 -9.07 7.19 5.28
CA TYR A 100 -9.81 7.97 4.27
C TYR A 100 -9.98 7.22 2.95
N THR A 101 -9.11 6.24 2.66
CA THR A 101 -9.09 5.48 1.41
C THR A 101 -10.46 4.91 0.99
N PRO A 102 -11.26 4.29 1.88
CA PRO A 102 -12.56 3.73 1.50
C PRO A 102 -13.51 4.73 0.82
N ARG A 103 -13.42 6.02 1.16
CA ARG A 103 -14.31 7.06 0.62
C ARG A 103 -14.02 7.41 -0.82
N TYR A 104 -12.82 7.10 -1.31
CA TYR A 104 -12.45 7.29 -2.71
C TYR A 104 -12.86 6.12 -3.59
N PHE A 105 -13.35 5.01 -3.01
CA PHE A 105 -13.70 3.80 -3.75
C PHE A 105 -15.20 3.60 -3.97
N THR A 106 -16.05 4.51 -3.49
CA THR A 106 -17.49 4.45 -3.66
C THR A 106 -18.13 5.84 -3.60
N ASN A 107 -19.20 6.03 -4.37
CA ASN A 107 -20.07 7.20 -4.27
C ASN A 107 -21.14 7.07 -3.15
N HIS A 108 -21.20 5.92 -2.48
CA HIS A 108 -22.24 5.54 -1.51
C HIS A 108 -21.64 5.04 -0.21
N PHE A 109 -20.67 5.78 0.33
CA PHE A 109 -19.97 5.37 1.54
C PHE A 109 -20.93 5.20 2.73
N GLN A 110 -20.78 4.08 3.44
CA GLN A 110 -21.42 3.78 4.70
C GLN A 110 -20.35 3.28 5.68
N GLN A 111 -20.41 3.73 6.93
CA GLN A 111 -19.46 3.30 7.97
C GLN A 111 -19.84 1.91 8.49
N PRO A 112 -18.99 0.88 8.33
CA PRO A 112 -19.28 -0.44 8.86
C PRO A 112 -19.25 -0.45 10.40
N PRO A 113 -20.18 -1.17 11.05
CA PRO A 113 -20.16 -1.34 12.50
C PRO A 113 -18.87 -2.00 12.99
N GLY A 114 -18.34 -1.52 14.12
CA GLY A 114 -17.15 -2.11 14.77
C GLY A 114 -15.82 -1.94 14.02
N SER A 115 -15.81 -1.28 12.86
CA SER A 115 -14.58 -0.88 12.17
C SER A 115 -14.12 0.51 12.65
N PRO A 116 -12.82 0.83 12.56
CA PRO A 116 -12.34 2.17 12.86
C PRO A 116 -13.05 3.22 11.98
N LEU A 117 -13.14 4.45 12.49
CA LEU A 117 -13.86 5.51 11.80
C LEU A 117 -13.13 5.93 10.53
N SER A 118 -13.83 5.91 9.39
CA SER A 118 -13.38 6.60 8.17
C SER A 118 -13.87 8.05 8.22
N PRO A 119 -13.00 9.06 8.39
CA PRO A 119 -13.46 10.43 8.59
C PRO A 119 -13.99 11.04 7.29
N ASN A 120 -14.95 11.96 7.39
CA ASN A 120 -15.42 12.69 6.21
C ASN A 120 -14.26 13.47 5.58
N VAL A 121 -14.16 13.40 4.26
CA VAL A 121 -13.21 14.18 3.47
C VAL A 121 -13.87 15.52 3.14
N PRO A 122 -13.48 16.66 3.76
CA PRO A 122 -13.97 17.97 3.33
C PRO A 122 -13.57 18.22 1.87
N SER A 123 -14.33 19.05 1.17
CA SER A 123 -14.40 19.17 -0.29
C SER A 123 -13.06 19.34 -1.04
N TYR A 124 -12.27 18.27 -1.13
CA TYR A 124 -11.41 18.00 -2.27
C TYR A 124 -12.36 17.53 -3.38
N THR A 125 -12.37 18.23 -4.50
CA THR A 125 -13.27 17.98 -5.63
C THR A 125 -13.15 16.52 -6.11
N GLY A 126 -14.07 15.66 -5.68
CA GLY A 126 -14.10 14.25 -6.05
C GLY A 126 -15.08 14.02 -7.19
N SER A 127 -14.55 13.75 -8.37
CA SER A 127 -15.33 13.22 -9.49
C SER A 127 -16.00 11.92 -9.08
N SER A 128 -17.24 11.69 -9.54
CA SER A 128 -17.91 10.40 -9.43
C SER A 128 -17.01 9.30 -9.98
N VAL A 129 -16.78 8.23 -9.20
CA VAL A 129 -16.03 7.06 -9.66
C VAL A 129 -16.94 6.12 -10.46
N PRO A 130 -16.43 5.41 -11.49
CA PRO A 130 -17.22 4.51 -12.33
C PRO A 130 -17.46 3.12 -11.69
N PHE A 131 -17.12 2.96 -10.41
CA PHE A 131 -17.19 1.71 -9.66
C PHE A 131 -17.76 1.95 -8.25
N ASP A 132 -18.26 0.89 -7.61
CA ASP A 132 -18.81 0.96 -6.26
C ASP A 132 -18.23 -0.19 -5.42
N PHE A 133 -17.19 0.12 -4.64
CA PHE A 133 -16.62 -0.77 -3.63
C PHE A 133 -17.08 -0.29 -2.25
N ARG A 134 -18.10 -0.93 -1.68
CA ARG A 134 -18.59 -0.56 -0.34
C ARG A 134 -17.80 -1.27 0.73
N LEU A 135 -17.33 -0.53 1.71
CA LEU A 135 -16.56 -1.07 2.82
C LEU A 135 -17.44 -2.02 3.64
N LEU A 136 -16.90 -3.18 4.01
CA LEU A 136 -17.52 -4.16 4.92
C LEU A 136 -16.79 -4.21 6.27
N LYS A 137 -15.45 -4.12 6.24
CA LYS A 137 -14.60 -4.12 7.42
C LYS A 137 -13.32 -3.34 7.15
N MET A 138 -12.85 -2.59 8.15
CA MET A 138 -11.52 -1.99 8.18
C MET A 138 -10.83 -2.40 9.49
N GLU A 139 -9.53 -2.65 9.43
CA GLU A 139 -8.74 -3.11 10.58
C GLU A 139 -7.33 -2.53 10.54
N PHE A 140 -6.87 -2.03 11.67
CA PHE A 140 -5.49 -1.56 11.86
C PHE A 140 -4.63 -2.65 12.49
N PHE A 141 -3.40 -2.79 11.99
CA PHE A 141 -2.36 -3.65 12.58
C PHE A 141 -1.31 -2.79 13.27
N TYR A 142 -1.39 -2.75 14.60
CA TYR A 142 -0.54 -1.94 15.45
C TYR A 142 0.91 -2.43 15.45
N GLU A 143 1.85 -1.49 15.57
CA GLU A 143 3.24 -1.83 15.87
C GLU A 143 3.33 -2.50 17.25
N SER A 144 4.33 -3.36 17.45
CA SER A 144 4.42 -4.17 18.67
C SER A 144 4.38 -3.39 19.99
N PRO A 145 4.92 -2.15 20.12
CA PRO A 145 4.78 -1.36 21.34
C PRO A 145 3.34 -0.95 21.65
N PHE A 146 2.47 -0.92 20.63
CA PHE A 146 1.07 -0.49 20.71
C PHE A 146 0.08 -1.63 20.52
N SER A 147 0.55 -2.89 20.47
CA SER A 147 -0.35 -4.04 20.31
C SER A 147 -1.19 -4.25 21.58
N PRO A 148 -2.50 -4.52 21.46
CA PRO A 148 -3.34 -4.90 22.60
C PRO A 148 -2.76 -6.11 23.37
N PRO A 149 -2.99 -6.22 24.68
CA PRO A 149 -3.87 -5.39 25.52
C PRO A 149 -3.15 -4.23 26.22
N LEU A 150 -1.96 -3.81 25.77
CA LEU A 150 -1.17 -2.77 26.45
C LEU A 150 -1.89 -1.41 26.51
N TYR A 151 -2.72 -1.14 25.50
CA TYR A 151 -3.57 0.04 25.40
C TYR A 151 -5.00 -0.42 25.14
N ASP A 152 -5.98 0.31 25.67
CA ASP A 152 -7.37 0.16 25.25
C ASP A 152 -7.64 0.86 23.92
N GLN A 153 -8.83 0.68 23.36
CA GLN A 153 -9.15 1.22 22.03
C GLN A 153 -9.21 2.76 22.03
N ASP A 154 -9.66 3.39 23.11
CA ASP A 154 -9.76 4.86 23.19
C ASP A 154 -8.36 5.49 23.25
N GLU A 155 -7.43 4.86 23.96
CA GLU A 155 -6.01 5.23 23.99
C GLU A 155 -5.36 5.08 22.61
N LEU A 156 -5.63 3.96 21.91
CA LEU A 156 -5.11 3.73 20.56
C LEU A 156 -5.64 4.75 19.55
N ASP A 157 -6.92 5.09 19.62
CA ASP A 157 -7.55 6.11 18.77
C ASP A 157 -6.93 7.50 19.02
N LEU A 158 -6.62 7.83 20.28
CA LEU A 158 -5.91 9.07 20.61
C LEU A 158 -4.47 9.04 20.07
N LEU A 159 -3.75 7.93 20.24
CA LEU A 159 -2.38 7.79 19.75
C LEU A 159 -2.29 7.94 18.23
N LEU A 160 -3.26 7.40 17.49
CA LEU A 160 -3.37 7.53 16.03
C LEU A 160 -3.48 9.01 15.58
N GLN A 161 -4.11 9.87 16.38
CA GLN A 161 -4.21 11.30 16.09
C GLN A 161 -2.95 12.08 16.49
N LEU A 162 -2.23 11.61 17.50
CA LEU A 162 -1.10 12.34 18.10
C LEU A 162 0.24 12.04 17.45
N GLN A 163 0.46 10.81 16.95
CA GLN A 163 1.77 10.43 16.43
C GLN A 163 1.74 9.40 15.30
N PRO A 164 2.73 9.45 14.39
CA PRO A 164 2.96 8.42 13.40
C PRO A 164 3.59 7.16 14.01
N ASN A 165 3.67 6.08 13.21
CA ASN A 165 4.24 4.77 13.59
C ASN A 165 3.47 4.00 14.68
N VAL A 166 2.19 4.32 14.91
CA VAL A 166 1.32 3.53 15.79
C VAL A 166 0.83 2.27 15.07
N VAL A 167 0.49 2.42 13.79
CA VAL A 167 -0.01 1.34 12.93
C VAL A 167 0.98 1.09 11.80
N SER A 168 1.28 -0.19 11.59
CA SER A 168 2.18 -0.67 10.55
C SER A 168 1.44 -0.87 9.23
N GLU A 169 0.28 -1.52 9.29
CA GLU A 169 -0.52 -1.91 8.13
C GLU A 169 -2.01 -1.71 8.39
N ILE A 170 -2.78 -1.59 7.32
CA ILE A 170 -4.23 -1.47 7.35
C ILE A 170 -4.84 -2.46 6.36
N MET A 171 -5.90 -3.14 6.79
CA MET A 171 -6.69 -4.02 5.94
C MET A 171 -8.10 -3.48 5.74
N TYR A 172 -8.61 -3.70 4.54
CA TYR A 172 -9.98 -3.45 4.15
C TYR A 172 -10.58 -4.69 3.54
N GLN A 173 -11.87 -4.88 3.77
CA GLN A 173 -12.70 -5.81 3.03
C GLN A 173 -13.82 -5.00 2.39
N PHE A 174 -13.93 -5.08 1.07
CA PHE A 174 -14.96 -4.40 0.29
C PHE A 174 -15.87 -5.40 -0.40
N VAL A 175 -17.12 -5.01 -0.62
CA VAL A 175 -18.04 -5.66 -1.55
C VAL A 175 -18.13 -4.86 -2.86
N VAL A 176 -18.09 -5.56 -3.99
CA VAL A 176 -18.29 -4.99 -5.32
C VAL A 176 -19.78 -4.88 -5.65
N VAL A 177 -20.29 -3.66 -5.77
CA VAL A 177 -21.70 -3.39 -6.02
C VAL A 177 -21.92 -2.99 -7.48
N LYS A 178 -22.69 -3.79 -8.23
CA LYS A 178 -23.03 -3.55 -9.65
C LYS A 178 -24.53 -3.47 -9.90
N LYS A 179 -25.30 -3.87 -8.90
CA LYS A 179 -26.76 -3.92 -8.86
C LYS A 179 -27.17 -3.38 -7.49
N GLU A 180 -28.46 -3.17 -7.29
CA GLU A 180 -28.98 -2.72 -6.00
C GLU A 180 -28.55 -3.65 -4.86
N LEU A 181 -28.05 -3.04 -3.78
CA LEU A 181 -27.66 -3.69 -2.54
C LEU A 181 -28.34 -2.93 -1.40
N SER A 182 -29.28 -3.59 -0.71
CA SER A 182 -30.02 -2.97 0.39
C SER A 182 -29.11 -2.74 1.60
N ALA A 183 -29.49 -1.81 2.48
CA ALA A 183 -28.76 -1.55 3.71
C ALA A 183 -28.72 -2.78 4.64
N ASP A 184 -29.81 -3.54 4.72
CA ASP A 184 -29.89 -4.76 5.53
C ASP A 184 -28.99 -5.87 4.98
N GLU A 185 -28.94 -6.02 3.65
CA GLU A 185 -28.06 -7.01 3.03
C GLU A 185 -26.59 -6.62 3.21
N TRP A 186 -26.24 -5.34 3.02
CA TRP A 186 -24.91 -4.84 3.29
C TRP A 186 -24.51 -5.05 4.76
N LEU A 187 -25.41 -4.74 5.72
CA LEU A 187 -25.16 -4.96 7.14
C LEU A 187 -25.00 -6.45 7.47
N TRP A 188 -25.78 -7.33 6.84
CA TRP A 188 -25.60 -8.77 6.96
C TRP A 188 -24.22 -9.22 6.46
N MET A 189 -23.74 -8.64 5.35
CA MET A 189 -22.41 -8.88 4.80
C MET A 189 -21.29 -8.39 5.74
N CYS A 190 -21.44 -7.22 6.39
CA CYS A 190 -20.47 -6.72 7.37
C CYS A 190 -20.25 -7.69 8.55
N ASN A 191 -21.26 -8.50 8.89
CA ASN A 191 -21.19 -9.49 9.96
C ASN A 191 -20.67 -10.87 9.52
N GLN A 192 -20.32 -11.04 8.23
CA GLN A 192 -19.74 -12.29 7.73
C GLN A 192 -18.22 -12.31 7.92
N GLN A 193 -17.66 -13.51 8.01
CA GLN A 193 -16.21 -13.71 8.01
C GLN A 193 -15.72 -14.00 6.58
N TYR A 194 -14.83 -13.14 6.09
CA TYR A 194 -14.18 -13.31 4.79
C TYR A 194 -12.75 -13.82 4.94
N ARG A 195 -12.17 -14.28 3.82
CA ARG A 195 -10.76 -14.72 3.81
C ARG A 195 -9.84 -13.50 3.97
N GLU A 196 -8.79 -13.69 4.76
CA GLU A 196 -7.76 -12.68 5.03
C GLU A 196 -6.40 -13.20 4.55
N PRO A 197 -5.39 -12.33 4.39
CA PRO A 197 -4.04 -12.76 4.09
C PRO A 197 -3.51 -13.74 5.13
N GLN A 198 -2.69 -14.71 4.71
CA GLN A 198 -2.20 -15.77 5.63
C GLN A 198 -1.35 -15.25 6.80
N TRP A 199 -0.79 -14.05 6.67
CA TRP A 199 0.00 -13.36 7.70
C TRP A 199 -0.81 -12.37 8.55
N ALA A 200 -2.11 -12.16 8.26
CA ALA A 200 -2.93 -11.22 9.03
C ALA A 200 -2.96 -11.57 10.52
N GLU A 201 -3.01 -12.87 10.86
CA GLU A 201 -2.98 -13.30 12.26
C GLU A 201 -1.66 -12.96 12.95
N ALA A 202 -0.52 -13.13 12.27
CA ALA A 202 0.78 -12.78 12.82
C ALA A 202 0.93 -11.27 13.06
N LEU A 203 0.27 -10.43 12.23
CA LEU A 203 0.25 -8.98 12.41
C LEU A 203 -0.59 -8.52 13.61
N ARG A 204 -1.50 -9.36 14.12
CA ARG A 204 -2.27 -9.06 15.34
C ARG A 204 -1.51 -9.37 16.62
N GLN A 205 -0.49 -10.22 16.53
CA GLN A 205 0.29 -10.64 17.69
C GLN A 205 1.44 -9.65 17.94
N PRO A 206 1.77 -9.35 19.21
CA PRO A 206 2.99 -8.60 19.53
C PRO A 206 4.20 -9.33 18.95
N ALA A 207 5.17 -8.58 18.44
CA ALA A 207 6.44 -9.16 18.04
C ALA A 207 7.10 -9.80 19.27
N PRO A 208 7.75 -10.96 19.14
CA PRO A 208 8.51 -11.53 20.25
C PRO A 208 9.56 -10.50 20.70
N THR A 209 9.61 -10.23 22.01
CA THR A 209 10.60 -9.34 22.60
C THR A 209 11.99 -9.79 22.18
N ILE A 210 12.62 -9.05 21.27
CA ILE A 210 14.04 -9.23 20.99
C ILE A 210 14.75 -8.72 22.23
N VAL A 211 15.17 -9.63 23.11
CA VAL A 211 16.18 -9.32 24.12
C VAL A 211 17.44 -9.05 23.33
N VAL A 212 17.70 -7.77 23.06
CA VAL A 212 19.03 -7.34 22.65
C VAL A 212 19.89 -7.60 23.88
N GLU A 213 20.55 -8.75 23.92
CA GLU A 213 21.71 -8.91 24.80
C GLU A 213 22.60 -7.71 24.50
N SER A 214 22.78 -6.87 25.51
CA SER A 214 23.68 -5.73 25.43
C SER A 214 25.06 -6.28 25.09
N ALA A 215 25.42 -6.29 23.81
CA ALA A 215 26.79 -6.41 23.42
C ALA A 215 27.52 -5.29 24.17
N ALA A 216 28.49 -5.67 25.00
CA ALA A 216 29.33 -4.72 25.71
C ALA A 216 29.82 -3.66 24.71
N PRO A 217 29.84 -2.37 25.07
CA PRO A 217 30.26 -1.34 24.14
C PRO A 217 31.63 -1.71 23.59
N GLU A 218 31.70 -2.00 22.29
CA GLU A 218 32.97 -2.17 21.61
C GLU A 218 33.76 -0.88 21.83
N THR A 219 34.94 -1.03 22.43
CA THR A 219 35.90 0.07 22.62
C THR A 219 36.00 0.84 21.31
N PRO A 220 35.72 2.15 21.28
CA PRO A 220 35.72 2.90 20.04
C PRO A 220 37.11 2.80 19.41
N MET A 221 37.17 2.20 18.22
CA MET A 221 38.40 2.21 17.44
C MET A 221 38.79 3.67 17.18
N PRO A 222 40.07 4.05 17.34
CA PRO A 222 40.50 5.42 17.09
C PRO A 222 40.18 5.79 15.64
N PHE A 223 39.32 6.79 15.47
CA PHE A 223 39.04 7.40 14.19
C PHE A 223 40.32 8.08 13.71
N ASN A 224 40.96 7.52 12.69
CA ASN A 224 42.11 8.11 12.04
C ASN A 224 41.62 8.84 10.78
N PRO A 225 41.42 10.17 10.82
CA PRO A 225 41.01 10.90 9.63
C PRO A 225 42.09 10.76 8.54
N PRO A 226 41.72 10.59 7.26
CA PRO A 226 42.68 10.66 6.18
C PRO A 226 43.34 12.05 6.19
N ALA A 227 44.66 12.09 5.98
CA ALA A 227 45.43 13.33 5.96
C ALA A 227 44.84 14.30 4.92
N PRO A 228 44.77 15.61 5.21
CA PRO A 228 44.26 16.58 4.26
C PRO A 228 45.16 16.61 3.03
N ASP A 229 44.61 16.18 1.88
CA ASP A 229 45.23 16.39 0.57
C ASP A 229 45.27 17.90 0.31
N PHE A 230 46.43 18.50 0.58
CA PHE A 230 46.73 19.83 0.07
C PHE A 230 46.74 19.75 -1.46
N TYR A 231 45.68 20.27 -2.08
CA TYR A 231 45.64 20.52 -3.51
C TYR A 231 46.79 21.46 -3.89
N VAL A 232 47.91 20.88 -4.32
CA VAL A 232 48.97 21.61 -5.00
C VAL A 232 48.43 21.97 -6.38
N HIS A 233 48.02 23.22 -6.55
CA HIS A 233 47.75 23.81 -7.86
C HIS A 233 48.98 23.62 -8.76
N LYS A 234 48.93 22.68 -9.70
CA LYS A 234 49.86 22.65 -10.83
C LYS A 234 49.46 23.74 -11.82
N PRO A 235 50.37 24.63 -12.26
CA PRO A 235 50.04 25.68 -13.21
C PRO A 235 49.65 25.08 -14.56
N VAL A 236 48.49 25.50 -15.06
CA VAL A 236 47.95 25.13 -16.38
C VAL A 236 48.87 25.68 -17.46
N LYS A 237 49.46 24.80 -18.29
CA LYS A 237 50.23 25.20 -19.47
C LYS A 237 49.28 25.78 -20.53
N SER A 238 49.62 26.95 -21.05
CA SER A 238 48.82 27.67 -22.06
C SER A 238 48.66 26.85 -23.34
N THR A 239 47.42 26.53 -23.70
CA THR A 239 47.07 25.96 -25.01
C THR A 239 46.90 27.09 -26.03
N LYS A 240 47.55 26.89 -27.19
CA LYS A 240 47.60 27.83 -28.33
C LYS A 240 46.21 28.15 -28.87
N THR A 241 46.03 29.41 -29.22
CA THR A 241 44.90 30.04 -29.89
C THR A 241 44.52 29.37 -31.21
N ILE A 242 43.24 29.05 -31.38
CA ILE A 242 42.62 28.62 -32.64
C ILE A 242 41.93 29.85 -33.29
N PRO A 243 42.10 30.15 -34.59
CA PRO A 243 41.47 31.32 -35.20
C PRO A 243 39.96 31.12 -35.42
N ARG A 244 39.19 32.17 -35.11
CA ARG A 244 37.73 32.27 -35.37
C ARG A 244 37.45 32.38 -36.87
N SER A 245 36.50 31.58 -37.37
CA SER A 245 35.84 31.78 -38.66
C SER A 245 34.71 32.83 -38.56
N PRO A 246 34.40 33.60 -39.63
CA PRO A 246 33.51 34.77 -39.54
C PRO A 246 32.02 34.38 -39.61
N LYS A 247 31.21 35.08 -38.81
CA LYS A 247 29.75 34.99 -38.76
C LYS A 247 29.10 35.51 -40.05
N LYS A 248 28.17 34.73 -40.63
CA LYS A 248 27.18 35.26 -41.60
C LYS A 248 26.13 36.11 -40.85
N LYS A 249 25.85 37.32 -41.36
CA LYS A 249 24.74 38.18 -40.91
C LYS A 249 23.44 37.79 -41.65
N PRO A 250 22.26 37.97 -41.03
CA PRO A 250 20.98 37.75 -41.67
C PRO A 250 20.52 38.97 -42.47
N LEU A 251 19.84 38.71 -43.59
CA LEU A 251 18.83 39.53 -44.25
C LEU A 251 17.69 38.58 -44.64
#